data_AF-A0A1S3JUW9-F1
#
_entry.id   AF-A0A1S3JUW9-F1
#
_cell.length_a   1.000
_cell.length_b   1.000
_cell.length_c   1.000
_cell.angle_alpha   90.00
_cell.angle_beta   90.00
_cell.angle_gamma   90.00
#
_symmetry.space_group_name_H-M   'P 1'
#
loop_
_entity.id
_entity.type
_entity.pdbx_description
1 polymer ?
#
loop_
_entity_poly.entity_id
_entity_poly.type
_entity_poly.pdbx_seq_one_letter_code
_entity_poly.pdbx_strand_id
1 'polypeptide(L)'
;MAFLQRWVLKGVNFGIKTVDFATPRLQTFWKYAKVELQPPRPSELSQVITGLQKGYARIDKGTWREVTVREAARNGLVGLEFLFIFFVGEQIGRRSIIGYNIPGRKLSHSPFDQPGHDWYDDDH
;
A
#
# COMPACT_ATOMS: atom_id res chain seq x y z
N MET A 1 35.85 -30.49 2.80
CA MET A 1 35.24 -29.66 3.89
C MET A 1 35.39 -28.15 3.70
N ALA A 2 36.55 -27.62 3.27
CA ALA A 2 36.79 -26.16 3.18
C ALA A 2 35.92 -25.39 2.16
N PHE A 3 35.46 -26.05 1.08
CA PHE A 3 34.62 -25.42 0.06
C PHE A 3 33.22 -25.04 0.59
N LEU A 4 32.57 -25.96 1.32
CA LEU A 4 31.25 -25.73 1.92
C LEU A 4 31.30 -24.63 2.99
N GLN A 5 32.36 -24.61 3.81
CA GLN A 5 32.55 -23.55 4.81
C GLN A 5 32.64 -22.15 4.16
N ARG A 6 33.30 -22.01 3.00
CA ARG A 6 33.37 -20.73 2.28
C ARG A 6 32.02 -20.25 1.75
N TRP A 7 31.16 -21.16 1.29
CA TRP A 7 29.81 -20.82 0.83
C TRP A 7 28.88 -20.43 1.98
N VAL A 8 28.95 -21.16 3.10
CA VAL A 8 28.22 -20.82 4.33
C VAL A 8 28.66 -19.45 4.87
N LEU A 9 29.96 -19.20 4.97
CA LEU A 9 30.49 -17.91 5.41
C LEU A 9 30.09 -16.77 4.48
N LYS A 10 30.12 -16.96 3.15
CA LYS A 10 29.64 -15.96 2.20
C LYS A 10 28.14 -15.68 2.36
N GLY A 11 27.33 -16.72 2.56
CA GLY A 11 25.89 -16.59 2.80
C GLY A 11 25.56 -15.83 4.09
N VAL A 12 26.23 -16.18 5.20
CA VAL A 12 26.09 -15.48 6.48
C VAL A 12 26.54 -14.03 6.36
N ASN A 13 27.69 -13.77 5.73
CA ASN A 13 28.22 -12.42 5.58
C ASN A 13 27.35 -11.56 4.62
N PHE A 14 26.71 -12.18 3.63
CA PHE A 14 25.69 -11.51 2.80
C PHE A 14 24.46 -11.14 3.62
N GLY A 15 23.97 -12.06 4.47
CA GLY A 15 22.85 -11.79 5.38
C GLY A 15 23.14 -10.67 6.39
N ILE A 16 24.35 -10.63 6.95
CA ILE A 16 24.75 -9.54 7.86
C ILE A 16 24.76 -8.20 7.09
N LYS A 17 25.34 -8.18 5.89
CA LYS A 17 25.37 -6.96 5.06
C LYS A 17 23.99 -6.46 4.64
N THR A 18 23.04 -7.35 4.35
CA THR A 18 21.67 -6.94 4.01
C THR A 18 20.96 -6.35 5.23
N VAL A 19 21.16 -6.91 6.42
CA VAL A 19 20.62 -6.37 7.68
C VAL A 19 21.25 -5.01 7.99
N ASP A 20 22.56 -4.88 7.89
CA ASP A 20 23.28 -3.60 8.12
C ASP A 20 22.83 -2.50 7.12
N PHE A 21 22.50 -2.90 5.89
CA PHE A 21 21.97 -1.98 4.88
C PHE A 21 20.51 -1.58 5.15
N ALA A 22 19.66 -2.55 5.53
CA ALA A 22 18.22 -2.34 5.68
C ALA A 22 17.86 -1.62 6.99
N THR A 23 18.55 -1.94 8.08
CA THR A 23 18.25 -1.45 9.43
C THR A 23 18.20 0.07 9.54
N PRO A 24 19.22 0.86 9.11
CA PRO A 24 19.17 2.32 9.23
C PRO A 24 18.08 2.96 8.34
N ARG A 25 17.77 2.33 7.20
CA ARG A 25 16.72 2.81 6.27
C ARG A 25 15.34 2.60 6.87
N LEU A 26 15.10 1.42 7.45
CA LEU A 26 13.86 1.12 8.16
C LEU A 26 13.71 1.96 9.42
N GLN A 27 14.78 2.23 10.17
CA GLN A 27 14.74 3.14 11.32
C GLN A 27 14.34 4.56 10.91
N THR A 28 14.89 5.06 9.81
CA THR A 28 14.52 6.39 9.28
C THR A 28 13.07 6.43 8.84
N PHE A 29 12.63 5.41 8.09
CA PHE A 29 11.21 5.25 7.70
C PHE A 29 10.31 5.21 8.95
N TRP A 30 10.64 4.40 9.94
CA TRP A 30 9.87 4.26 11.18
C TRP A 30 9.78 5.56 11.98
N LYS A 31 10.86 6.36 11.99
CA LYS A 31 10.89 7.67 12.64
C LYS A 31 9.83 8.62 12.07
N TYR A 32 9.74 8.73 10.75
CA TYR A 32 8.77 9.62 10.09
C TYR A 32 7.36 9.01 10.04
N ALA A 33 7.27 7.71 9.75
CA ALA A 33 6.01 6.97 9.73
C ALA A 33 5.20 7.13 11.02
N LYS A 34 5.87 7.14 12.19
CA LYS A 34 5.19 7.34 13.48
C LYS A 34 4.47 8.68 13.62
N VAL A 35 4.98 9.73 13.00
CA VAL A 35 4.43 11.08 13.15
C VAL A 35 3.45 11.38 12.02
N GLU A 36 3.76 10.95 10.80
CA GLU A 36 3.00 11.29 9.60
C GLU A 36 1.87 10.30 9.32
N LEU A 37 2.05 9.01 9.64
CA LEU A 37 1.02 7.98 9.45
C LEU A 37 0.16 7.76 10.71
N GLN A 38 0.37 8.55 11.77
CA GLN A 38 -0.49 8.45 12.93
C GLN A 38 -1.91 8.91 12.55
N PRO A 39 -2.97 8.15 12.91
CA PRO A 39 -4.31 8.64 12.71
C PRO A 39 -4.47 10.00 13.43
N PRO A 40 -5.13 10.97 12.79
CA PRO A 40 -5.25 12.32 13.31
C PRO A 40 -5.95 12.30 14.67
N ARG A 41 -5.58 13.25 15.54
CA ARG A 41 -6.22 13.36 16.85
C ARG A 41 -7.66 13.85 16.67
N PRO A 42 -8.62 13.41 17.52
CA PRO A 42 -10.01 13.87 17.42
C PRO A 42 -10.17 15.39 17.44
N SER A 43 -9.29 16.10 18.15
CA SER A 43 -9.26 17.57 18.21
C SER A 43 -8.86 18.23 16.88
N GLU A 44 -8.15 17.52 15.99
CA GLU A 44 -7.72 18.01 14.68
C GLU A 44 -8.84 17.84 13.63
N LEU A 45 -9.82 16.98 13.88
CA LEU A 45 -10.94 16.72 12.96
C LEU A 45 -11.82 17.96 12.73
N SER A 46 -12.05 18.78 13.77
CA SER A 46 -12.83 20.02 13.65
C SER A 46 -12.18 21.02 12.68
N GLN A 47 -10.84 21.09 12.69
CA GLN A 47 -10.07 21.92 11.78
C GLN A 47 -10.18 21.41 10.34
N VAL A 48 -10.13 20.08 10.14
CA VAL A 48 -10.33 19.45 8.82
C VAL A 48 -11.71 19.75 8.27
N ILE A 49 -12.77 19.62 9.07
CA ILE A 49 -14.16 19.92 8.66
C ILE A 49 -14.28 21.38 8.21
N THR A 50 -13.68 22.31 8.95
CA THR A 50 -13.66 23.73 8.58
C THR A 50 -12.89 23.97 7.28
N GLY A 51 -11.78 23.25 7.07
CA GLY A 51 -11.01 23.27 5.83
C GLY A 51 -11.84 22.80 4.63
N LEU A 52 -12.60 21.72 4.79
CA LEU A 52 -13.50 21.19 3.76
C LEU A 52 -14.60 22.20 3.42
N GLN A 53 -15.25 22.79 4.42
CA GLN A 53 -16.28 23.82 4.21
C GLN A 53 -15.76 25.02 3.39
N LYS A 54 -14.52 25.48 3.68
CA LYS A 54 -13.86 26.51 2.89
C LYS A 54 -13.60 26.05 1.45
N GLY A 55 -13.20 24.79 1.26
CA GLY A 55 -13.06 24.17 -0.06
C GLY A 55 -14.35 24.20 -0.86
N TYR A 56 -15.46 23.76 -0.26
CA TYR A 56 -16.79 23.82 -0.87
C TYR A 56 -17.21 25.24 -1.24
N ALA A 57 -17.00 26.21 -0.34
CA ALA A 57 -17.29 27.61 -0.61
C ALA A 57 -16.46 28.18 -1.78
N ARG A 58 -15.23 27.71 -2.01
CA ARG A 58 -14.40 28.12 -3.17
C ARG A 58 -14.90 27.52 -4.48
N ILE A 59 -15.51 26.33 -4.44
CA ILE A 59 -16.14 25.70 -5.60
C ILE A 59 -17.39 26.49 -5.99
N ASP A 60 -18.26 26.77 -5.01
CA ASP A 60 -19.52 27.49 -5.19
C ASP A 60 -19.30 28.91 -5.74
N LYS A 61 -18.28 29.60 -5.21
CA LYS A 61 -17.88 30.95 -5.67
C LYS A 61 -17.14 30.95 -7.03
N GLY A 62 -16.87 29.79 -7.64
CA GLY A 62 -16.20 29.70 -8.94
C GLY A 62 -14.70 30.02 -8.93
N THR A 63 -14.11 30.31 -7.77
CA THR A 63 -12.70 30.71 -7.58
C THR A 63 -11.71 29.57 -7.88
N TRP A 64 -12.20 28.34 -8.07
CA TRP A 64 -11.36 27.20 -8.45
C TRP A 64 -10.67 27.38 -9.81
N ARG A 65 -11.21 28.24 -10.68
CA ARG A 65 -10.62 28.56 -12.00
C ARG A 65 -9.40 29.48 -11.92
N GLU A 66 -9.21 30.16 -10.79
CA GLU A 66 -8.09 31.08 -10.56
C GLU A 66 -6.84 30.36 -10.06
N VAL A 67 -6.93 29.03 -9.82
CA VAL A 67 -5.83 28.22 -9.32
C VAL A 67 -4.79 27.99 -10.41
N THR A 68 -3.52 28.26 -10.08
CA THR A 68 -2.40 28.02 -11.02
C THR A 68 -2.21 26.53 -11.31
N VAL A 69 -1.72 26.18 -12.50
CA VAL A 69 -1.48 24.77 -12.90
C VAL A 69 -0.58 24.03 -11.91
N ARG A 70 0.44 24.71 -11.37
CA ARG A 70 1.35 24.14 -10.37
C ARG A 70 0.62 23.77 -9.08
N GLU A 71 -0.29 24.63 -8.62
CA GLU A 71 -1.08 24.38 -7.42
C GLU A 71 -2.11 23.27 -7.64
N ALA A 72 -2.80 23.29 -8.78
CA ALA A 72 -3.73 22.23 -9.17
C ALA A 72 -3.03 20.87 -9.26
N ALA A 73 -1.84 20.81 -9.87
CA ALA A 73 -1.06 19.59 -9.97
C ALA A 73 -0.62 19.07 -8.59
N ARG A 74 -0.13 19.95 -7.70
CA ARG A 74 0.25 19.57 -6.32
C ARG A 74 -0.94 19.00 -5.55
N ASN A 75 -2.08 19.69 -5.59
CA ASN A 75 -3.28 19.24 -4.89
C ASN A 75 -3.85 17.94 -5.50
N GLY A 76 -3.74 17.78 -6.81
CA GLY A 76 -4.11 16.55 -7.52
C GLY A 76 -3.23 15.34 -7.14
N LEU A 77 -1.91 15.53 -6.99
CA LEU A 77 -1.00 14.47 -6.55
C LEU A 77 -1.33 13.99 -5.13
N VAL A 78 -1.65 14.91 -4.22
CA VAL A 78 -2.13 14.55 -2.87
C VAL A 78 -3.48 13.82 -2.94
N GLY A 79 -4.38 14.26 -3.83
CA GLY A 79 -5.64 13.56 -4.08
C GLY A 79 -5.45 12.12 -4.58
N LEU A 80 -4.47 11.90 -5.46
CA LEU A 80 -4.10 10.56 -5.93
C LEU A 80 -3.52 9.70 -4.81
N GLU A 81 -2.70 10.28 -3.92
CA GLU A 81 -2.18 9.57 -2.75
C GLU A 81 -3.31 9.00 -1.88
N PHE A 82 -4.37 9.79 -1.61
CA PHE A 82 -5.54 9.31 -0.88
C PHE A 82 -6.25 8.14 -1.59
N LEU A 83 -6.36 8.19 -2.92
CA LEU A 83 -6.94 7.08 -3.69
C LEU A 83 -6.08 5.82 -3.57
N PHE A 84 -4.76 5.94 -3.63
CA PHE A 84 -3.87 4.78 -3.47
C PHE A 84 -3.95 4.16 -2.08
N ILE A 85 -4.09 4.97 -1.02
CA ILE A 85 -4.31 4.45 0.34
C ILE A 85 -5.62 3.64 0.42
N PHE A 86 -6.69 4.11 -0.23
CA PHE A 86 -7.94 3.36 -0.33
C PHE A 86 -7.76 2.01 -1.04
N PHE A 87 -7.06 1.98 -2.18
CA PHE A 87 -6.79 0.74 -2.91
C PHE A 87 -5.94 -0.25 -2.12
N VAL A 88 -4.96 0.23 -1.34
CA VAL A 88 -4.19 -0.61 -0.41
C VAL A 88 -5.11 -1.17 0.68
N GLY A 89 -6.02 -0.36 1.21
CA GLY A 89 -7.06 -0.81 2.15
C GLY A 89 -7.97 -1.89 1.56
N GLU A 90 -8.37 -1.76 0.30
CA GLU A 90 -9.14 -2.79 -0.42
C GLU A 90 -8.34 -4.09 -0.55
N GLN A 91 -7.05 -4.03 -0.89
CA GLN A 91 -6.21 -5.24 -0.96
C GLN A 91 -6.11 -5.95 0.41
N ILE A 92 -6.01 -5.18 1.50
CA ILE A 92 -6.01 -5.74 2.86
C ILE A 92 -7.37 -6.37 3.19
N GLY A 93 -8.48 -5.69 2.86
CA GLY A 93 -9.84 -6.17 3.10
C GLY A 93 -10.18 -7.46 2.34
N ARG A 94 -9.67 -7.58 1.10
CA ARG A 94 -9.83 -8.78 0.26
C ARG A 94 -8.81 -9.88 0.56
N ARG A 95 -7.74 -9.57 1.30
CA ARG A 95 -6.61 -10.47 1.59
C ARG A 95 -5.98 -11.08 0.34
N SER A 96 -6.00 -10.35 -0.77
CA SER A 96 -5.43 -10.78 -2.05
C SER A 96 -4.76 -9.59 -2.72
N ILE A 97 -3.58 -9.84 -3.29
CA ILE A 97 -2.82 -8.84 -4.06
C ILE A 97 -3.30 -8.81 -5.51
N ILE A 98 -3.88 -9.90 -6.02
CA ILE A 98 -4.34 -10.05 -7.40
C ILE A 98 -5.69 -10.77 -7.42
N GLY A 99 -6.75 -10.04 -7.81
CA GLY A 99 -8.09 -10.61 -7.99
C GLY A 99 -8.76 -11.08 -6.69
N TYR A 100 -10.05 -11.41 -6.78
CA TYR A 100 -10.77 -12.07 -5.69
C TYR A 100 -10.50 -13.58 -5.74
N ASN A 101 -10.26 -14.19 -4.58
CA ASN A 101 -10.22 -15.65 -4.48
C ASN A 101 -11.68 -16.16 -4.52
N ILE A 102 -12.15 -16.50 -5.71
CA ILE A 102 -13.47 -17.06 -5.94
C ILE A 102 -13.33 -18.58 -5.84
N PRO A 103 -14.04 -19.27 -4.92
CA PRO A 103 -14.09 -20.72 -4.92
C PRO A 103 -14.59 -21.20 -6.29
N GLY A 104 -13.78 -22.01 -6.99
CA GLY A 104 -14.17 -22.61 -8.28
C GLY A 104 -13.59 -21.97 -9.56
N ARG A 105 -12.82 -20.87 -9.51
CA ARG A 105 -12.05 -20.39 -10.68
C ARG A 105 -10.54 -20.51 -10.46
N LYS A 106 -9.93 -21.55 -11.05
CA LYS A 106 -8.48 -21.63 -11.22
C LYS A 106 -8.05 -20.59 -12.27
N LEU A 107 -7.30 -19.56 -11.85
CA LEU A 107 -6.57 -18.70 -12.78
C LEU A 107 -5.43 -19.54 -13.35
N SER A 108 -5.53 -19.88 -14.63
CA SER A 108 -4.53 -20.57 -15.46
C SER A 108 -3.11 -20.58 -14.86
N HIS A 109 -2.77 -21.70 -14.22
CA HIS A 109 -1.42 -22.12 -13.82
C HIS A 109 -0.74 -21.32 -12.70
N SER A 110 -1.12 -21.61 -11.45
CA SER A 110 -0.24 -21.40 -10.31
C SER A 110 0.52 -22.71 -9.99
N PRO A 111 1.84 -22.70 -9.70
CA PRO A 111 2.63 -23.90 -9.38
C PRO A 111 2.21 -24.65 -8.10
N PHE A 112 1.16 -24.19 -7.43
CA PHE A 112 0.69 -24.65 -6.13
C PHE A 112 -0.77 -25.14 -6.17
N ASP A 113 -1.36 -25.28 -7.35
CA ASP A 113 -2.68 -25.90 -7.49
C ASP A 113 -2.61 -27.38 -7.08
N GLN A 114 -3.26 -27.71 -5.96
CA GLN A 114 -3.45 -29.09 -5.52
C GLN A 114 -4.42 -29.79 -6.50
N PRO A 115 -4.14 -31.04 -6.93
CA PRO A 115 -5.10 -31.83 -7.68
C PRO A 115 -6.14 -32.36 -6.68
N GLY A 116 -7.35 -31.82 -6.68
CA GLY A 116 -8.39 -32.30 -5.77
C GLY A 116 -9.74 -31.63 -5.92
N HIS A 117 -10.64 -32.37 -6.55
CA HIS A 117 -12.11 -32.30 -6.53
C HIS A 117 -12.76 -30.97 -6.96
N ASP A 118 -12.90 -30.86 -8.27
CA ASP A 118 -13.89 -30.07 -9.00
C ASP A 118 -15.31 -30.52 -8.63
N TRP A 119 -16.00 -29.75 -7.78
CA TRP A 119 -17.40 -29.96 -7.41
C TRP A 119 -18.40 -29.50 -8.49
N TYR A 120 -17.98 -29.42 -9.75
CA TYR A 120 -18.79 -28.89 -10.86
C TYR A 120 -19.15 -29.97 -11.91
N ASP A 121 -19.03 -31.24 -11.55
CA ASP A 121 -19.31 -32.40 -12.43
C ASP A 121 -20.41 -33.33 -11.86
N ASP A 122 -21.40 -32.81 -11.11
CA ASP A 122 -22.53 -33.61 -10.60
C ASP A 122 -23.90 -32.98 -10.94
N ASP A 123 -24.12 -32.63 -12.21
CA ASP A 123 -25.45 -32.30 -12.74
C ASP A 123 -25.87 -33.33 -13.81
N HIS A 124 -26.30 -34.52 -13.33
CA HIS A 124 -27.14 -35.48 -14.05
C HIS A 124 -28.44 -35.70 -13.29
#